data_AF-A0A0F8YLT4-F1
#
_entry.id   AF-A0A0F8YLT4-F1
#
_cell.length_a   1.000
_cell.length_b   1.000
_cell.length_c   1.000
_cell.angle_alpha   90.00
_cell.angle_beta   90.00
_cell.angle_gamma   90.00
#
_symmetry.space_group_name_H-M   'P 1'
#
loop_
_entity.id
_entity.type
_entity.pdbx_description
1 polymer ?
#
loop_
_entity_poly.entity_id
_entity_poly.type
_entity_poly.pdbx_seq_one_letter_code
_entity_poly.pdbx_strand_id
1 'polypeptide(L)'
;MVISLYFFISLVVWLRASLGQIFYLDDRYINLDPTLTKSFLKDDPDDEDLTSEQREIVDGLLSNESAYAAEFGLRLSENLRFKADVLYDEENSELDRGNTSLRYHDRGNRIFNLSYRFNRKAPTISGGQLVDADIEQGDISTVWPLFGNWSLIGRYNYDLTNSRNLETFFGLSYDSCCWRLSVLGRKWIDRNDNVILPEDDLAEDKGIFLQFQFKGLAGTGSKVEAIIQDGVYGYEPPVN
;
A
#
# COMPACT_ATOMS: atom_id res chain seq x y z
N MET A 1 24.20 -2.92 -12.67
CA MET A 1 24.90 -1.65 -12.96
C MET A 1 23.85 -0.55 -13.07
N VAL A 2 23.70 0.30 -12.05
CA VAL A 2 22.73 1.41 -12.08
C VAL A 2 23.41 2.62 -12.70
N ILE A 3 22.99 3.01 -13.91
CA ILE A 3 23.49 4.23 -14.56
C ILE A 3 22.64 5.40 -14.04
N SER A 4 23.14 6.11 -13.04
CA SER A 4 22.56 7.37 -12.58
C SER A 4 23.36 8.54 -13.17
N LEU A 5 22.84 9.16 -14.24
CA LEU A 5 23.35 10.45 -14.70
C LEU A 5 22.78 11.57 -13.82
N TYR A 6 23.64 12.26 -13.08
CA TYR A 6 23.29 13.49 -12.37
C TYR A 6 23.90 14.69 -13.09
N PHE A 7 23.04 15.52 -13.70
CA PHE A 7 23.40 16.86 -14.16
C PHE A 7 22.74 17.89 -13.21
N PHE A 8 23.56 18.69 -12.53
CA PHE A 8 23.13 19.77 -11.65
C PHE A 8 23.01 21.08 -12.43
N ILE A 9 21.81 21.35 -12.96
CA ILE A 9 21.30 22.69 -13.32
C ILE A 9 19.84 22.67 -12.88
N SER A 10 19.31 23.79 -12.37
CA SER A 10 17.92 23.98 -11.89
C SER A 10 16.86 23.64 -12.96
N LEU A 11 16.68 22.36 -13.27
CA LEU A 11 15.73 21.82 -14.23
C LEU A 11 14.75 20.96 -13.46
N VAL A 12 13.48 21.38 -13.46
CA VAL A 12 12.39 20.53 -13.00
C VAL A 12 12.33 19.32 -13.93
N VAL A 13 12.59 18.12 -13.39
CA VAL A 13 12.53 16.87 -14.15
C VAL A 13 11.06 16.48 -14.33
N TRP A 14 10.59 16.47 -15.58
CA TRP A 14 9.21 16.12 -15.93
C TRP A 14 8.99 14.62 -16.12
N LEU A 15 10.06 13.89 -16.44
CA LEU A 15 10.05 12.46 -16.68
C LEU A 15 11.30 11.82 -16.09
N ARG A 16 11.12 10.71 -15.38
CA ARG A 16 12.19 9.83 -14.89
C ARG A 16 11.81 8.40 -15.22
N ALA A 17 12.75 7.64 -15.75
CA ALA A 17 12.61 6.21 -15.96
C ALA A 17 13.91 5.52 -15.57
N SER A 18 13.82 4.35 -14.95
CA SER A 18 14.97 3.50 -14.65
C SER A 18 14.61 2.03 -14.82
N LEU A 19 15.56 1.26 -15.34
CA LEU A 19 15.49 -0.19 -15.48
C LEU A 19 16.73 -0.78 -14.81
N GLY A 20 16.55 -1.85 -14.05
CA GLY A 20 17.61 -2.55 -13.35
C GLY A 20 17.35 -4.05 -13.31
N GLN A 21 18.39 -4.81 -13.02
CA GLN A 21 18.33 -6.25 -12.80
C GLN A 21 19.03 -6.55 -11.48
N ILE A 22 18.40 -7.43 -10.68
CA ILE A 22 18.96 -7.92 -9.42
C ILE A 22 19.52 -9.31 -9.70
N PHE A 23 20.81 -9.50 -9.40
CA PHE A 23 21.47 -10.79 -9.49
C PHE A 23 21.68 -11.33 -8.08
N TYR A 24 21.20 -12.54 -7.80
CA TYR A 24 21.49 -13.24 -6.56
C TYR A 24 22.57 -14.29 -6.79
N LEU A 25 23.45 -14.44 -5.80
CA LEU A 25 24.59 -15.37 -5.86
C LEU A 25 24.26 -16.74 -5.24
N ASP A 26 23.14 -16.85 -4.50
CA ASP A 26 22.63 -18.07 -3.85
C ASP A 26 21.12 -17.94 -3.57
N ASP A 27 20.37 -19.04 -3.65
CA ASP A 27 18.92 -19.05 -3.39
C ASP A 27 18.59 -18.73 -1.91
N ARG A 28 17.67 -17.79 -1.71
CA ARG A 28 17.20 -17.37 -0.38
C ARG A 28 15.96 -18.16 0.01
N TYR A 29 16.11 -19.02 1.01
CA TYR A 29 14.99 -19.69 1.68
C TYR A 29 14.59 -18.88 2.91
N ILE A 30 13.42 -18.25 2.91
CA ILE A 30 12.87 -17.58 4.10
C ILE A 30 11.50 -18.19 4.39
N ASN A 31 11.46 -19.12 5.34
CA ASN A 31 10.23 -19.68 5.87
C ASN A 31 10.24 -19.60 7.40
N LEU A 32 9.10 -19.29 8.00
CA LEU A 32 8.88 -19.29 9.45
C LEU A 32 8.28 -20.62 9.93
N ASP A 33 7.86 -21.51 9.00
CA ASP A 33 7.35 -22.83 9.32
C ASP A 33 8.51 -23.85 9.44
N PRO A 34 8.75 -24.42 10.64
CA PRO A 34 9.82 -25.38 10.86
C PRO A 34 9.59 -26.74 10.18
N THR A 35 8.40 -27.00 9.65
CA THR A 35 8.09 -28.25 8.93
C THR A 35 8.55 -28.24 7.48
N LEU A 36 8.74 -27.07 6.90
CA LEU A 36 9.29 -26.88 5.55
C LEU A 36 10.74 -26.44 5.71
N THR A 37 11.68 -27.39 5.61
CA THR A 37 13.13 -27.09 5.62
C THR A 37 13.67 -27.16 4.19
N LYS A 38 14.64 -26.30 3.85
CA LYS A 38 15.33 -26.28 2.53
C LYS A 38 15.82 -27.68 2.08
N SER A 39 16.11 -28.59 3.00
CA SER A 39 16.47 -29.99 2.72
C SER A 39 15.31 -30.88 2.30
N PHE A 40 14.07 -30.62 2.76
CA PHE A 40 12.87 -31.35 2.34
C PHE A 40 12.45 -30.98 0.92
N LEU A 41 12.68 -29.72 0.53
CA LEU A 41 12.30 -29.18 -0.77
C LEU A 41 13.34 -29.41 -1.89
N LYS A 42 14.59 -29.74 -1.53
CA LYS A 42 15.70 -29.90 -2.47
C LYS A 42 15.96 -31.37 -2.86
N ASP A 43 15.37 -32.32 -2.14
CA ASP A 43 15.60 -33.76 -2.37
C ASP A 43 14.53 -34.43 -3.25
N ASP A 44 13.36 -33.82 -3.50
CA ASP A 44 12.40 -34.41 -4.46
C ASP A 44 11.41 -33.40 -5.10
N PRO A 45 11.73 -32.83 -6.28
CA PRO A 45 10.78 -32.05 -7.08
C PRO A 45 9.79 -32.94 -7.86
N ASP A 46 10.01 -34.25 -7.91
CA ASP A 46 9.26 -35.23 -8.71
C ASP A 46 8.49 -36.24 -7.83
N ASP A 47 8.29 -35.96 -6.54
CA ASP A 47 7.51 -36.84 -5.67
C ASP A 47 6.05 -36.89 -6.16
N GLU A 48 5.66 -38.06 -6.63
CA GLU A 48 4.35 -38.38 -7.22
C GLU A 48 3.20 -38.23 -6.21
N ASP A 49 3.52 -38.00 -4.92
CA ASP A 49 2.59 -37.88 -3.80
C ASP A 49 2.22 -36.44 -3.38
N LEU A 50 2.77 -35.39 -4.02
CA LEU A 50 2.36 -34.01 -3.72
C LEU A 50 1.00 -33.66 -4.36
N THR A 51 0.04 -33.27 -3.52
CA THR A 51 -1.22 -32.70 -4.01
C THR A 51 -0.98 -31.40 -4.78
N SER A 52 -1.86 -31.05 -5.71
CA SER A 52 -1.76 -29.81 -6.51
C SER A 52 -1.60 -28.57 -5.61
N GLU A 53 -2.24 -28.59 -4.45
CA GLU A 53 -2.18 -27.53 -3.43
C GLU A 53 -0.79 -27.37 -2.80
N GLN A 54 -0.11 -28.49 -2.51
CA GLN A 54 1.23 -28.47 -1.92
C GLN A 54 2.29 -28.03 -2.94
N ARG A 55 2.12 -28.37 -4.22
CA ARG A 55 3.03 -27.93 -5.29
C ARG A 55 3.03 -26.41 -5.45
N GLU A 56 1.86 -25.79 -5.36
CA GLU A 56 1.72 -24.33 -5.48
C GLU A 56 2.43 -23.59 -4.32
N ILE A 57 2.32 -24.12 -3.09
CA ILE A 57 3.04 -23.59 -1.93
C ILE A 57 4.56 -23.77 -2.10
N VAL A 58 5.01 -24.95 -2.55
CA VAL A 58 6.44 -25.26 -2.74
C VAL A 58 7.07 -24.36 -3.80
N ASP A 59 6.40 -24.17 -4.93
CA ASP A 59 6.84 -23.30 -6.02
C ASP A 59 7.00 -21.84 -5.55
N GLY A 60 6.02 -21.32 -4.80
CA GLY A 60 6.09 -19.99 -4.19
C GLY A 60 7.20 -19.81 -3.14
N LEU A 61 7.76 -20.90 -2.58
CA LEU A 61 8.82 -20.88 -1.58
C LEU A 61 10.23 -21.12 -2.16
N LEU A 62 10.32 -21.71 -3.35
CA LEU A 62 11.57 -22.12 -4.01
C LEU A 62 12.01 -21.19 -5.14
N SER A 63 11.50 -19.95 -5.17
CA SER A 63 11.85 -19.00 -6.22
C SER A 63 13.33 -18.60 -6.20
N ASN A 64 14.04 -18.84 -7.31
CA ASN A 64 15.43 -18.44 -7.52
C ASN A 64 15.50 -17.17 -8.37
N GLU A 65 15.12 -16.02 -7.80
CA GLU A 65 14.72 -14.87 -8.61
C GLU A 65 15.87 -14.05 -9.19
N SER A 66 16.09 -14.09 -10.50
CA SER A 66 16.78 -12.98 -11.20
C SER A 66 15.78 -11.91 -11.60
N ALA A 67 15.34 -11.08 -10.65
CA ALA A 67 14.27 -10.12 -10.91
C ALA A 67 14.72 -8.88 -11.70
N TYR A 68 13.88 -8.45 -12.66
CA TYR A 68 13.96 -7.13 -13.29
C TYR A 68 13.12 -6.12 -12.53
N ALA A 69 13.71 -4.96 -12.28
CA ALA A 69 13.03 -3.82 -11.67
C ALA A 69 12.89 -2.67 -12.67
N ALA A 70 11.69 -2.13 -12.81
CA ALA A 70 11.41 -0.93 -13.60
C ALA A 70 10.71 0.12 -12.73
N GLU A 71 11.17 1.37 -12.81
CA GLU A 71 10.50 2.54 -12.20
C GLU A 71 10.24 3.57 -13.30
N PHE A 72 9.06 4.16 -13.26
CA PHE A 72 8.63 5.23 -14.15
C PHE A 72 7.92 6.33 -13.35
N GLY A 73 8.35 7.56 -13.53
CA GLY A 73 7.79 8.73 -12.87
C GLY A 73 7.54 9.85 -13.85
N LEU A 74 6.34 10.40 -13.82
CA LEU A 74 5.94 11.56 -14.61
C LEU A 74 5.40 12.66 -13.71
N ARG A 75 5.82 13.89 -14.00
CA ARG A 75 5.14 15.09 -13.53
C ARG A 75 4.24 15.55 -14.67
N LEU A 76 2.92 15.36 -14.56
CA LEU A 76 1.98 15.76 -15.60
C LEU A 76 1.68 17.27 -15.55
N SER A 77 1.77 17.86 -14.35
CA SER A 77 1.68 19.31 -14.12
C SER A 77 2.48 19.70 -12.88
N GLU A 78 2.49 20.97 -12.49
CA GLU A 78 3.15 21.38 -11.24
C GLU A 78 2.65 20.61 -10.01
N ASN A 79 1.38 20.20 -10.01
CA ASN A 79 0.70 19.64 -8.85
C ASN A 79 0.31 18.16 -9.04
N LEU A 80 0.33 17.64 -10.28
CA LEU A 80 -0.06 16.27 -10.61
C LEU A 80 1.15 15.40 -10.97
N ARG A 81 1.33 14.30 -10.26
CA ARG A 81 2.42 13.33 -10.47
C ARG A 81 1.85 11.93 -10.64
N PHE A 82 2.42 11.20 -11.58
CA PHE A 82 2.17 9.78 -11.81
C PHE A 82 3.45 9.00 -11.53
N LYS A 83 3.34 7.84 -10.90
CA LYS A 83 4.44 6.89 -10.68
C LYS A 83 3.97 5.47 -10.93
N ALA A 84 4.83 4.65 -11.50
CA ALA A 84 4.64 3.22 -11.64
C ALA A 84 5.96 2.50 -11.37
N ASP A 85 5.89 1.40 -10.63
CA ASP A 85 7.03 0.58 -10.23
C ASP A 85 6.67 -0.88 -10.44
N VAL A 86 7.56 -1.66 -11.03
CA VAL A 86 7.34 -3.08 -11.32
C VAL A 86 8.58 -3.88 -10.96
N LEU A 87 8.37 -5.02 -10.31
CA LEU A 87 9.37 -6.09 -10.12
C LEU A 87 8.83 -7.35 -10.79
N TYR A 88 9.57 -7.85 -11.76
CA TYR A 88 9.20 -9.00 -12.58
C TYR A 88 10.27 -10.09 -12.46
N ASP A 89 9.84 -11.31 -12.19
CA ASP A 89 10.70 -12.48 -12.16
C ASP A 89 10.77 -13.10 -13.57
N GLU A 90 11.97 -13.10 -14.15
CA GLU A 90 12.20 -13.68 -15.47
C GLU A 90 12.07 -15.20 -15.46
N GLU A 91 12.51 -15.86 -14.39
CA GLU A 91 12.64 -17.32 -14.36
C GLU A 91 11.27 -18.00 -14.35
N ASN A 92 10.35 -17.47 -13.55
CA ASN A 92 8.96 -17.97 -13.47
C ASN A 92 8.00 -17.25 -14.41
N SER A 93 8.47 -16.22 -15.12
CA SER A 93 7.65 -15.37 -16.00
C SER A 93 6.46 -14.70 -15.29
N GLU A 94 6.68 -14.25 -14.06
CA GLU A 94 5.64 -13.78 -13.15
C GLU A 94 5.92 -12.36 -12.63
N LEU A 95 4.86 -11.64 -12.30
CA LEU A 95 4.95 -10.33 -11.67
C LEU A 95 5.02 -10.54 -10.15
N ASP A 96 6.08 -10.08 -9.48
CA ASP A 96 6.16 -10.17 -8.02
C ASP A 96 5.56 -8.94 -7.35
N ARG A 97 5.79 -7.77 -7.94
CA ARG A 97 5.30 -6.50 -7.41
C ARG A 97 4.94 -5.54 -8.51
N GLY A 98 3.79 -4.91 -8.36
CA GLY A 98 3.37 -3.77 -9.15
C GLY A 98 2.87 -2.66 -8.23
N ASN A 99 3.25 -1.42 -8.49
CA ASN A 99 2.70 -0.26 -7.82
C ASN A 99 2.42 0.80 -8.87
N THR A 100 1.27 1.45 -8.79
CA THR A 100 0.92 2.59 -9.62
C THR A 100 0.24 3.63 -8.75
N SER A 101 0.63 4.89 -8.88
CA SER A 101 -0.01 5.98 -8.14
C SER A 101 -0.11 7.26 -8.96
N LEU A 102 -1.23 7.93 -8.78
CA LEU A 102 -1.52 9.26 -9.28
C LEU A 102 -1.78 10.16 -8.07
N ARG A 103 -1.04 11.27 -7.95
CA ARG A 103 -1.09 12.17 -6.80
C ARG A 103 -1.22 13.61 -7.26
N TYR A 104 -2.28 14.27 -6.84
CA TYR A 104 -2.50 15.70 -6.96
C TYR A 104 -2.30 16.36 -5.60
N HIS A 105 -1.42 17.35 -5.52
CA HIS A 105 -1.25 18.18 -4.33
C HIS A 105 -0.82 19.59 -4.74
N ASP A 106 -1.59 20.60 -4.33
CA ASP A 106 -1.29 22.01 -4.58
C ASP A 106 -1.10 22.85 -3.32
N ARG A 107 -0.79 24.14 -3.53
CA ARG A 107 -0.56 25.13 -2.45
C ARG A 107 -1.81 25.42 -1.61
N GLY A 108 -3.01 25.07 -2.07
CA GLY A 108 -4.26 25.24 -1.35
C GLY A 108 -4.61 24.03 -0.48
N ASN A 109 -3.68 23.08 -0.29
CA ASN A 109 -3.90 21.82 0.40
C ASN A 109 -5.03 20.98 -0.24
N ARG A 110 -5.25 21.12 -1.56
CA ARG A 110 -6.10 20.22 -2.33
C ARG A 110 -5.31 18.95 -2.62
N ILE A 111 -5.75 17.86 -2.03
CA ILE A 111 -5.09 16.56 -2.13
C ILE A 111 -6.06 15.56 -2.76
N PHE A 112 -5.57 14.85 -3.76
CA PHE A 112 -6.22 13.67 -4.30
C PHE A 112 -5.15 12.63 -4.63
N ASN A 113 -5.29 11.43 -4.08
CA ASN A 113 -4.44 10.30 -4.36
C ASN A 113 -5.30 9.15 -4.90
N LEU A 114 -4.78 8.49 -5.92
CA LEU A 114 -5.27 7.22 -6.42
C LEU A 114 -4.06 6.29 -6.52
N SER A 115 -4.11 5.14 -5.88
CA SER A 115 -3.04 4.15 -5.90
C SER A 115 -3.58 2.75 -6.10
N TYR A 116 -2.79 1.93 -6.75
CA TYR A 116 -3.00 0.50 -6.90
C TYR A 116 -1.69 -0.20 -6.57
N ARG A 117 -1.76 -1.23 -5.72
CA ARG A 117 -0.62 -2.09 -5.41
C ARG A 117 -0.97 -3.53 -5.63
N PHE A 118 -0.03 -4.26 -6.19
CA PHE A 118 -0.01 -5.70 -6.32
C PHE A 118 1.29 -6.20 -5.71
N ASN A 119 1.22 -7.19 -4.83
CA ASN A 119 2.39 -7.88 -4.33
C ASN A 119 2.04 -9.35 -4.14
N ARG A 120 2.64 -10.18 -4.98
CA ARG A 120 2.48 -11.62 -4.93
C ARG A 120 2.95 -12.18 -3.60
N LYS A 121 2.24 -13.18 -3.10
CA LYS A 121 2.53 -13.94 -1.90
C LYS A 121 2.29 -15.41 -2.17
N ALA A 122 3.10 -16.27 -1.54
CA ALA A 122 2.80 -17.68 -1.54
C ALA A 122 1.41 -17.91 -0.89
N PRO A 123 0.56 -18.76 -1.49
CA PRO A 123 -0.72 -19.13 -0.90
C PRO A 123 -0.54 -19.65 0.52
N THR A 124 -1.55 -19.44 1.36
CA THR A 124 -1.52 -19.89 2.76
C THR A 124 -2.66 -20.85 3.03
N ILE A 125 -2.51 -21.68 4.06
CA ILE A 125 -3.57 -22.59 4.52
C ILE A 125 -4.33 -21.91 5.66
N SER A 126 -5.62 -21.66 5.47
CA SER A 126 -6.53 -21.16 6.51
C SER A 126 -7.76 -22.04 6.59
N GLY A 127 -8.12 -22.47 7.80
CA GLY A 127 -9.28 -23.36 8.00
C GLY A 127 -9.19 -24.72 7.28
N GLY A 128 -8.00 -25.15 6.87
CA GLY A 128 -7.80 -26.37 6.07
C GLY A 128 -8.07 -26.21 4.58
N GLN A 129 -8.20 -24.98 4.08
CA GLN A 129 -8.30 -24.67 2.66
C GLN A 129 -7.12 -23.78 2.24
N LEU A 130 -6.70 -23.90 0.99
CA LEU A 130 -5.82 -22.91 0.38
C LEU A 130 -6.55 -21.59 0.19
N VAL A 131 -5.90 -20.51 0.60
CA VAL A 131 -6.37 -19.15 0.45
C VAL A 131 -5.31 -18.33 -0.28
N ASP A 132 -5.77 -17.58 -1.27
CA ASP A 132 -4.94 -16.62 -1.98
C ASP A 132 -4.50 -15.51 -1.02
N ALA A 133 -3.18 -15.37 -0.88
CA ALA A 133 -2.55 -14.43 0.03
C ALA A 133 -2.01 -13.18 -0.70
N ASP A 134 -2.20 -13.10 -2.02
CA ASP A 134 -1.75 -11.97 -2.81
C ASP A 134 -2.31 -10.66 -2.26
N ILE A 135 -1.49 -9.61 -2.32
CA ILE A 135 -1.91 -8.28 -1.88
C ILE A 135 -2.26 -7.47 -3.12
N GLU A 136 -3.51 -7.51 -3.54
CA GLU A 136 -4.05 -6.64 -4.59
C GLU A 136 -4.96 -5.58 -3.95
N GLN A 137 -4.57 -4.31 -4.01
CA GLN A 137 -5.32 -3.26 -3.31
C GLN A 137 -5.44 -1.97 -4.10
N GLY A 138 -6.66 -1.43 -4.09
CA GLY A 138 -6.98 -0.08 -4.55
C GLY A 138 -7.06 0.88 -3.36
N ASP A 139 -6.52 2.09 -3.51
CA ASP A 139 -6.60 3.17 -2.54
C ASP A 139 -6.97 4.48 -3.22
N ILE A 140 -8.02 5.14 -2.72
CA ILE A 140 -8.40 6.49 -3.11
C ILE A 140 -8.42 7.33 -1.83
N SER A 141 -7.77 8.48 -1.82
CA SER A 141 -7.84 9.41 -0.69
C SER A 141 -7.88 10.86 -1.12
N THR A 142 -8.55 11.71 -0.35
CA THR A 142 -8.69 13.13 -0.67
C THR A 142 -8.88 13.99 0.56
N VAL A 143 -8.30 15.19 0.50
CA VAL A 143 -8.71 16.34 1.30
C VAL A 143 -8.99 17.48 0.33
N TRP A 144 -10.21 17.97 0.31
CA TRP A 144 -10.66 18.93 -0.69
C TRP A 144 -11.44 20.09 -0.06
N PRO A 145 -10.92 21.32 -0.09
CA PRO A 145 -11.68 22.51 0.28
C PRO A 145 -12.91 22.64 -0.63
N LEU A 146 -14.09 22.78 -0.03
CA LEU A 146 -15.35 22.88 -0.76
C LEU A 146 -15.76 24.34 -0.97
N PHE A 147 -16.25 24.98 0.08
CA PHE A 147 -16.71 26.37 0.07
C PHE A 147 -16.45 27.03 1.42
N GLY A 148 -16.05 28.30 1.37
CA GLY A 148 -15.64 29.04 2.57
C GLY A 148 -14.55 28.30 3.32
N ASN A 149 -14.85 27.91 4.56
CA ASN A 149 -13.91 27.32 5.49
C ASN A 149 -14.15 25.81 5.68
N TRP A 150 -14.95 25.19 4.81
CA TRP A 150 -15.26 23.76 4.85
C TRP A 150 -14.32 22.95 3.94
N SER A 151 -13.81 21.84 4.48
CA SER A 151 -13.07 20.83 3.71
C SER A 151 -13.72 19.46 3.85
N LEU A 152 -13.78 18.77 2.73
CA LEU A 152 -14.10 17.35 2.61
C LEU A 152 -12.85 16.53 2.90
N ILE A 153 -13.03 15.42 3.60
CA ILE A 153 -11.99 14.42 3.87
C ILE A 153 -12.56 13.06 3.49
N GLY A 154 -11.79 12.23 2.79
CA GLY A 154 -12.22 10.88 2.48
C GLY A 154 -11.08 9.94 2.13
N ARG A 155 -11.28 8.66 2.42
CA ARG A 155 -10.47 7.54 1.94
C ARG A 155 -11.33 6.33 1.68
N TYR A 156 -10.97 5.56 0.66
CA TYR A 156 -11.48 4.24 0.36
C TYR A 156 -10.32 3.32 -0.02
N ASN A 157 -10.02 2.34 0.83
CA ASN A 157 -8.99 1.33 0.62
C ASN A 157 -9.62 -0.07 0.60
N TYR A 158 -9.41 -0.78 -0.49
CA TYR A 158 -10.11 -2.03 -0.80
C TYR A 158 -9.10 -3.11 -1.19
N ASP A 159 -9.34 -4.31 -0.67
CA ASP A 159 -8.64 -5.55 -0.98
C ASP A 159 -9.37 -6.25 -2.12
N LEU A 160 -8.72 -6.29 -3.27
CA LEU A 160 -9.25 -6.88 -4.50
C LEU A 160 -9.12 -8.41 -4.47
N THR A 161 -8.03 -8.94 -3.91
CA THR A 161 -7.79 -10.39 -3.73
C THR A 161 -8.96 -11.02 -2.98
N ASN A 162 -9.26 -10.49 -1.79
CA ASN A 162 -10.29 -11.05 -0.90
C ASN A 162 -11.61 -10.26 -0.94
N SER A 163 -11.80 -9.42 -1.96
CA SER A 163 -13.03 -8.66 -2.21
C SER A 163 -13.64 -7.99 -0.97
N ARG A 164 -12.83 -7.26 -0.20
CA ARG A 164 -13.23 -6.67 1.08
C ARG A 164 -12.74 -5.24 1.26
N ASN A 165 -13.48 -4.48 2.06
CA ASN A 165 -13.12 -3.10 2.41
C ASN A 165 -12.18 -3.08 3.61
N LEU A 166 -10.95 -2.62 3.43
CA LEU A 166 -9.93 -2.56 4.48
C LEU A 166 -10.12 -1.34 5.36
N GLU A 167 -10.31 -0.18 4.74
CA GLU A 167 -10.53 1.07 5.43
C GLU A 167 -11.34 2.03 4.56
N THR A 168 -12.36 2.63 5.16
CA THR A 168 -13.08 3.76 4.58
C THR A 168 -13.32 4.80 5.65
N PHE A 169 -12.98 6.04 5.36
CA PHE A 169 -13.46 7.15 6.17
C PHE A 169 -13.98 8.29 5.33
N PHE A 170 -14.88 9.05 5.93
CA PHE A 170 -15.45 10.24 5.34
C PHE A 170 -15.67 11.27 6.44
N GLY A 171 -15.32 12.52 6.17
CA GLY A 171 -15.42 13.57 7.15
C GLY A 171 -15.55 14.96 6.54
N LEU A 172 -15.94 15.87 7.42
CA LEU A 172 -15.99 17.30 7.14
C LEU A 172 -15.22 18.01 8.24
N SER A 173 -14.42 18.99 7.85
CA SER A 173 -13.78 19.91 8.78
C SER A 173 -14.15 21.34 8.46
N TYR A 174 -14.49 22.10 9.49
CA TYR A 174 -14.65 23.56 9.41
C TYR A 174 -13.46 24.23 10.09
N ASP A 175 -12.80 25.14 9.39
CA ASP A 175 -11.56 25.76 9.84
C ASP A 175 -11.68 27.29 10.00
N SER A 176 -11.83 27.77 11.23
CA SER A 176 -11.94 29.21 11.56
C SER A 176 -10.57 29.86 11.78
N CYS A 177 -10.53 31.16 12.08
CA CYS A 177 -9.28 31.85 12.44
C CYS A 177 -8.67 31.39 13.76
N CYS A 178 -9.49 30.87 14.70
CA CYS A 178 -9.03 30.51 16.06
C CYS A 178 -9.36 29.07 16.47
N TRP A 179 -10.21 28.37 15.72
CA TRP A 179 -10.65 27.02 16.06
C TRP A 179 -10.97 26.19 14.83
N ARG A 180 -10.89 24.86 14.98
CA ARG A 180 -11.27 23.88 13.97
C ARG A 180 -12.21 22.85 14.58
N LEU A 181 -13.27 22.52 13.84
CA LEU A 181 -14.17 21.41 14.17
C LEU A 181 -14.08 20.36 13.06
N SER A 182 -13.79 19.12 13.42
CA SER A 182 -13.72 18.00 12.49
C SER A 182 -14.65 16.88 12.96
N VAL A 183 -15.44 16.35 12.02
CA VAL A 183 -16.27 15.17 12.22
C VAL A 183 -15.87 14.13 11.18
N LEU A 184 -15.54 12.92 11.63
CA LEU A 184 -15.05 11.84 10.78
C LEU A 184 -15.78 10.55 11.12
N GLY A 185 -16.46 9.94 10.15
CA GLY A 185 -16.89 8.54 10.24
C GLY A 185 -15.82 7.65 9.64
N ARG A 186 -15.43 6.58 10.32
CA ARG A 186 -14.47 5.57 9.84
C ARG A 186 -15.06 4.19 10.03
N LYS A 187 -14.83 3.34 9.03
CA LYS A 187 -15.01 1.90 9.04
C LYS A 187 -13.66 1.28 8.69
N TRP A 188 -13.15 0.35 9.48
CA TRP A 188 -11.85 -0.27 9.23
C TRP A 188 -11.84 -1.71 9.73
N ILE A 189 -10.95 -2.52 9.19
CA ILE A 189 -10.66 -3.85 9.71
C ILE A 189 -9.39 -3.75 10.56
N ASP A 190 -9.41 -4.29 11.77
CA ASP A 190 -8.21 -4.45 12.59
C ASP A 190 -7.49 -5.74 12.16
N ARG A 191 -6.40 -5.59 11.43
CA ARG A 191 -5.57 -6.71 10.96
C ARG A 191 -4.43 -6.90 11.96
N ASN A 192 -4.51 -7.98 12.73
CA ASN A 192 -3.31 -8.52 13.38
C ASN A 192 -2.63 -9.47 12.39
N ASP A 193 -1.56 -9.01 11.73
CA ASP A 193 -0.82 -9.78 10.72
C ASP A 193 -0.16 -11.07 11.27
N ASN A 194 -0.28 -11.34 12.58
CA ASN A 194 0.19 -12.58 13.22
C ASN A 194 -0.94 -13.60 13.49
N VAL A 195 -2.20 -13.28 13.20
CA VAL A 195 -3.33 -14.17 13.49
C VAL A 195 -3.95 -14.62 12.17
N ILE A 196 -3.76 -15.91 11.88
CA ILE A 196 -4.47 -16.64 10.83
C ILE A 196 -5.90 -16.89 11.36
N LEU A 197 -6.71 -15.83 11.43
CA LEU A 197 -8.16 -16.02 11.47
C LEU A 197 -8.61 -16.41 10.06
N PRO A 198 -9.72 -17.14 9.88
CA PRO A 198 -10.33 -17.23 8.57
C PRO A 198 -10.51 -15.80 8.02
N GLU A 199 -9.96 -15.56 6.83
CA GLU A 199 -9.98 -14.24 6.17
C GLU A 199 -11.41 -13.71 5.95
N ASP A 200 -12.39 -14.60 6.02
CA ASP A 200 -13.82 -14.37 5.88
C ASP A 200 -14.48 -13.69 7.10
N ASP A 201 -13.85 -13.73 8.28
CA ASP A 201 -14.49 -13.33 9.55
C ASP A 201 -13.75 -12.19 10.27
N LEU A 202 -13.00 -11.39 9.50
CA LEU A 202 -12.38 -10.17 10.02
C LEU A 202 -13.45 -9.18 10.47
N ALA A 203 -13.52 -8.93 11.77
CA ALA A 203 -14.47 -8.00 12.35
C ALA A 203 -14.22 -6.56 11.84
N GLU A 204 -15.27 -5.95 11.31
CA GLU A 204 -15.24 -4.56 10.89
C GLU A 204 -15.56 -3.64 12.08
N ASP A 205 -14.62 -2.77 12.43
CA ASP A 205 -14.84 -1.70 13.38
C ASP A 205 -15.46 -0.48 12.70
N LYS A 206 -16.31 0.22 13.45
CA LYS A 206 -16.97 1.47 13.02
C LYS A 206 -16.89 2.50 14.14
N GLY A 207 -16.61 3.74 13.78
CA GLY A 207 -16.47 4.83 14.73
C GLY A 207 -16.82 6.17 14.14
N ILE A 208 -17.41 7.04 14.96
CA ILE A 208 -17.59 8.46 14.68
C ILE A 208 -16.68 9.22 15.61
N PHE A 209 -15.85 10.08 15.05
CA PHE A 209 -14.87 10.89 15.76
C PHE A 209 -15.25 12.36 15.60
N LEU A 210 -15.36 13.05 16.72
CA LEU A 210 -15.54 14.49 16.77
C LEU A 210 -14.33 15.11 17.43
N GLN A 211 -13.81 16.16 16.82
CA GLN A 211 -12.67 16.89 17.34
C GLN A 211 -12.91 18.38 17.25
N PHE A 212 -12.72 19.06 18.38
CA PHE A 212 -12.63 20.51 18.45
C PHE A 212 -11.21 20.89 18.86
N GLN A 213 -10.57 21.78 18.10
CA GLN A 213 -9.18 22.18 18.28
C GLN A 213 -9.08 23.70 18.31
N PHE A 214 -8.33 24.26 19.27
CA PHE A 214 -7.98 25.67 19.29
C PHE A 214 -6.61 25.88 18.63
N LYS A 215 -6.52 26.91 17.78
CA LYS A 215 -5.25 27.32 17.15
C LYS A 215 -4.40 28.14 18.13
N GLY A 216 -3.09 28.14 17.97
CA GLY A 216 -2.14 28.87 18.84
C GLY A 216 -1.92 28.31 20.27
N LEU A 217 -2.66 27.29 20.70
CA LEU A 217 -2.42 26.56 21.95
C LEU A 217 -1.94 25.17 21.57
N ALA A 218 -0.73 24.78 22.01
CA ALA A 218 -0.07 23.51 21.67
C ALA A 218 -1.06 22.32 21.60
N GLY A 219 -1.53 22.01 20.39
CA GLY A 219 -2.67 21.15 20.13
C GLY A 219 -2.45 20.23 18.95
N THR A 220 -1.21 19.83 18.71
CA THR A 220 -0.82 18.90 17.65
C THR A 220 -0.96 17.45 18.11
N GLY A 221 -1.45 16.54 17.27
CA GLY A 221 -1.42 15.09 17.52
C GLY A 221 -2.74 14.49 18.02
N SER A 222 -3.86 15.06 17.57
CA SER A 222 -5.19 14.56 17.88
C SER A 222 -5.54 13.29 17.10
N LYS A 223 -6.50 12.50 17.60
CA LYS A 223 -6.90 11.22 16.96
C LYS A 223 -7.45 11.41 15.54
N VAL A 224 -8.23 12.47 15.27
CA VAL A 224 -8.75 12.71 13.91
C VAL A 224 -7.63 13.11 12.96
N GLU A 225 -6.71 13.98 13.39
CA GLU A 225 -5.56 14.34 12.56
C GLU A 225 -4.69 13.11 12.25
N ALA A 226 -4.42 12.26 13.24
CA ALA A 226 -3.65 11.04 13.04
C ALA A 226 -4.29 10.10 12.01
N ILE A 227 -5.63 9.91 12.08
CA ILE A 227 -6.36 9.09 11.10
C ILE A 227 -6.23 9.69 9.70
N ILE A 228 -6.35 11.02 9.55
CA ILE A 228 -6.27 11.67 8.23
C ILE A 228 -4.84 11.65 7.70
N GLN A 229 -3.83 11.87 8.54
CA GLN A 229 -2.41 11.84 8.13
C GLN A 229 -1.97 10.45 7.67
N ASP A 230 -2.38 9.41 8.38
CA ASP A 230 -2.13 8.01 8.00
C ASP A 230 -2.96 7.63 6.74
N GLY A 231 -4.17 8.18 6.67
CA GLY A 231 -5.15 7.93 5.64
C GLY A 231 -4.91 8.58 4.28
N VAL A 232 -4.44 9.83 4.29
CA VAL A 232 -4.34 10.69 3.12
C VAL A 232 -2.90 11.13 2.96
N TYR A 233 -2.17 10.44 2.08
CA TYR A 233 -0.78 10.77 1.83
C TYR A 233 -0.60 12.24 1.42
N GLY A 234 0.38 12.89 2.05
CA GLY A 234 0.71 14.29 1.81
C GLY A 234 -0.17 15.29 2.56
N TYR A 235 -1.12 14.82 3.37
CA TYR A 235 -1.88 15.70 4.26
C TYR A 235 -1.00 16.20 5.39
N GLU A 236 -0.90 17.52 5.48
CA GLU A 236 -0.32 18.22 6.60
C GLU A 236 -1.44 18.98 7.33
N PRO A 237 -1.60 18.77 8.64
CA PRO A 237 -2.51 19.57 9.45
C PRO A 237 -2.15 21.04 9.27
N PRO A 238 -3.13 21.94 8.98
CA PRO A 238 -2.81 23.34 8.80
C PRO A 238 -2.20 23.89 10.08
N VAL A 239 -1.06 24.59 9.92
CA VAL A 239 -0.28 25.16 11.02
C VAL A 239 -1.13 26.07 11.92
N ASN A 240 -0.99 25.86 13.22
CA ASN A 240 -1.68 26.56 14.31
C ASN A 240 -1.13 27.95 14.59
#